data_AF-M7WZT5-F1
#
_entry.id   AF-M7WZT5-F1
#
_cell.length_a   1.000
_cell.length_b   1.000
_cell.length_c   1.000
_cell.angle_alpha   90.00
_cell.angle_beta   90.00
_cell.angle_gamma   90.00
#
_symmetry.space_group_name_H-M   'P 1'
#
loop_
_entity.id
_entity.type
_entity.pdbx_description
1 polymer ?
#
loop_
_entity_poly.entity_id
_entity_poly.type
_entity_poly.pdbx_seq_one_letter_code
_entity_poly.pdbx_strand_id
1 'polypeptide(L)'
;MSIDLAVNICVVGEPDVGKTTFVRVIKEGIFYEDYISTDIKTYYEYERTINDIRFHGDIIDFSGHELIDGNKTYFPPFLDGKIHIAAGSASDQSSIKYAIMLLQQSIEEKAEGLKICLILKTDLAKTYDLTEVKQFINEHNGMLIQLDCHDISSVNKSFTQILTKYSQVMSLFEKKDLPSMKIGGKSKDKRKDQKRKNKKKGKGGCFLC
;
A
#
# COMPACT_ATOMS: atom_id res chain seq x y z
N MET A 1 -18.02 5.51 12.57
CA MET A 1 -18.19 4.27 11.78
C MET A 1 -16.81 3.76 11.51
N SER A 2 -16.46 2.56 11.98
CA SER A 2 -15.22 1.90 11.57
C SER A 2 -15.35 1.45 10.12
N ILE A 3 -14.34 1.71 9.30
CA ILE A 3 -14.31 1.22 7.92
C ILE A 3 -13.83 -0.22 7.98
N ASP A 4 -14.53 -1.14 7.31
CA ASP A 4 -14.15 -2.56 7.24
C ASP A 4 -13.76 -2.89 5.80
N LEU A 5 -12.53 -3.34 5.58
CA LEU A 5 -11.94 -3.61 4.27
C LEU A 5 -11.51 -5.07 4.16
N ALA A 6 -12.22 -5.83 3.32
CA ALA A 6 -11.82 -7.15 2.89
C ALA A 6 -10.75 -7.05 1.79
N VAL A 7 -9.54 -7.54 2.06
CA VAL A 7 -8.39 -7.42 1.15
C VAL A 7 -7.53 -8.67 1.18
N ASN A 8 -7.48 -9.36 0.05
CA ASN A 8 -6.55 -10.47 -0.17
C ASN A 8 -5.19 -9.97 -0.67
N ILE A 9 -4.13 -10.62 -0.21
CA ILE A 9 -2.73 -10.28 -0.51
C ILE A 9 -2.08 -11.48 -1.20
N CYS A 10 -1.60 -11.32 -2.41
CA CYS A 10 -0.84 -12.37 -3.11
C CYS A 10 0.65 -12.17 -2.88
N VAL A 11 1.37 -13.22 -2.47
CA VAL A 11 2.83 -13.21 -2.29
C VAL A 11 3.45 -14.23 -3.24
N VAL A 12 4.31 -13.75 -4.14
CA VAL A 12 4.95 -14.54 -5.22
C VAL A 12 6.46 -14.27 -5.25
N GLY A 13 7.23 -15.12 -5.91
CA GLY A 13 8.69 -15.01 -6.01
C GLY A 13 9.36 -16.38 -6.05
N GLU A 14 10.66 -16.42 -6.32
CA GLU A 14 11.41 -17.68 -6.43
C GLU A 14 11.41 -18.51 -5.12
N PRO A 15 11.75 -19.81 -5.19
CA PRO A 15 12.04 -20.60 -4.00
C PRO A 15 13.09 -19.94 -3.10
N ASP A 16 13.01 -20.22 -1.80
CA ASP A 16 13.99 -19.77 -0.80
C ASP A 16 14.23 -18.25 -0.68
N VAL A 17 13.42 -17.39 -1.32
CA VAL A 17 13.55 -15.93 -1.08
C VAL A 17 13.03 -15.49 0.29
N GLY A 18 12.32 -16.35 1.03
CA GLY A 18 11.80 -16.07 2.38
C GLY A 18 10.32 -15.66 2.47
N LYS A 19 9.51 -15.90 1.42
CA LYS A 19 8.07 -15.55 1.38
C LYS A 19 7.29 -16.11 2.57
N THR A 20 7.38 -17.42 2.78
CA THR A 20 6.68 -18.12 3.86
C THR A 20 7.12 -17.62 5.24
N THR A 21 8.40 -17.33 5.42
CA THR A 21 8.93 -16.73 6.65
C THR A 21 8.32 -15.34 6.89
N PHE A 22 8.27 -14.48 5.87
CA PHE A 22 7.63 -13.16 5.96
C PHE A 22 6.15 -13.28 6.36
N VAL A 23 5.39 -14.17 5.73
CA VAL A 23 3.96 -14.36 6.02
C VAL A 23 3.74 -14.91 7.44
N ARG A 24 4.56 -15.87 7.87
CA ARG A 24 4.52 -16.42 9.23
C ARG A 24 4.90 -15.38 10.28
N VAL A 25 5.88 -14.51 10.02
CA VAL A 25 6.20 -13.42 10.95
C VAL A 25 5.01 -12.47 11.12
N ILE A 26 4.28 -12.17 10.04
CA ILE A 26 3.06 -11.35 10.13
C ILE A 26 1.97 -12.04 10.94
N LYS A 27 1.73 -13.33 10.66
CA LYS A 27 0.60 -14.09 11.22
C LYS A 27 0.85 -14.55 12.66
N GLU A 28 2.03 -15.09 12.90
CA GLU A 28 2.40 -15.79 14.12
C GLU A 28 3.30 -14.94 15.03
N GLY A 29 3.96 -13.90 14.49
CA GLY A 29 4.91 -13.09 15.24
C GLY A 29 6.21 -13.84 15.57
N ILE A 30 6.51 -14.91 14.83
CA ILE A 30 7.66 -15.80 15.06
C ILE A 30 8.49 -15.90 13.78
N PHE A 31 9.81 -15.85 13.94
CA PHE A 31 10.77 -16.16 12.88
C PHE A 31 11.11 -17.66 12.91
N TYR A 32 11.08 -18.30 11.75
CA TYR A 32 11.53 -19.68 11.55
C TYR A 32 12.79 -19.66 10.70
N GLU A 33 13.85 -20.27 11.23
CA GLU A 33 15.15 -20.37 10.57
C GLU A 33 15.15 -21.49 9.50
N ASP A 34 14.40 -22.56 9.76
CA ASP A 34 14.28 -23.69 8.83
C ASP A 34 13.45 -23.33 7.60
N TYR A 35 13.97 -23.66 6.42
CA TYR A 35 13.21 -23.57 5.18
C TYR A 35 12.08 -24.59 5.16
N ILE A 36 10.84 -24.11 5.06
CA ILE A 36 9.66 -24.93 4.83
C ILE A 36 9.14 -24.58 3.44
N SER A 37 9.18 -25.55 2.52
CA SER A 37 8.63 -25.37 1.18
C SER A 37 7.11 -25.22 1.25
N THR A 38 6.59 -24.21 0.56
CA THR A 38 5.15 -24.14 0.26
C THR A 38 4.83 -25.12 -0.86
N ASP A 39 3.78 -25.92 -0.71
CA ASP A 39 3.35 -26.91 -1.71
C ASP A 39 3.01 -26.23 -3.06
N ILE A 40 1.77 -25.75 -3.18
CA ILE A 40 1.25 -25.05 -4.37
C ILE A 40 0.89 -23.61 -4.00
N LYS A 41 -0.01 -23.47 -3.02
CA LYS A 41 -0.35 -22.20 -2.36
C LYS A 41 -0.86 -22.46 -0.96
N THR A 42 -0.58 -21.56 -0.03
CA THR A 42 -1.09 -21.61 1.34
C THR A 42 -1.84 -20.32 1.67
N TYR A 43 -2.96 -20.46 2.38
CA TYR A 43 -3.78 -19.33 2.81
C TYR A 43 -3.54 -19.05 4.28
N TYR A 44 -3.21 -17.81 4.60
CA TYR A 44 -3.05 -17.33 5.95
C TYR A 44 -4.05 -16.20 6.21
N GLU A 45 -5.13 -16.50 6.91
CA GLU A 45 -6.10 -15.49 7.33
C GLU A 45 -5.40 -14.41 8.16
N TYR A 46 -5.70 -13.14 7.96
CA TYR A 46 -5.19 -12.05 8.78
C TYR A 46 -6.28 -11.06 9.14
N GLU A 47 -6.06 -10.38 10.26
CA GLU A 47 -6.86 -9.26 10.70
C GLU A 47 -5.96 -8.21 11.37
N ARG A 48 -6.12 -6.95 10.96
CA ARG A 48 -5.41 -5.80 11.54
C ARG A 48 -6.31 -4.57 11.58
N THR A 49 -6.26 -3.82 12.67
CA THR A 49 -6.91 -2.51 12.77
C THR A 49 -5.87 -1.40 12.79
N ILE A 50 -6.00 -0.42 11.88
CA ILE A 50 -5.12 0.74 11.77
C ILE A 50 -6.00 1.99 11.60
N ASN A 51 -5.87 2.98 12.49
CA ASN A 51 -6.60 4.26 12.42
C ASN A 51 -8.11 4.09 12.16
N ASP A 52 -8.78 3.25 12.95
CA ASP A 52 -10.22 2.93 12.85
C ASP A 52 -10.67 2.19 11.56
N ILE A 53 -9.72 1.72 10.76
CA ILE A 53 -9.94 0.85 9.61
C ILE A 53 -9.57 -0.57 10.01
N ARG A 54 -10.51 -1.50 9.91
CA ARG A 54 -10.27 -2.94 10.03
C ARG A 54 -9.95 -3.50 8.66
N PHE A 55 -8.82 -4.17 8.54
CA PHE A 55 -8.40 -4.92 7.36
C PHE A 55 -8.48 -6.40 7.70
N HIS A 56 -9.10 -7.18 6.83
CA HIS A 56 -9.16 -8.63 6.97
C HIS A 56 -9.14 -9.33 5.62
N GLY A 57 -8.74 -10.59 5.60
CA GLY A 57 -8.70 -11.41 4.37
C GLY A 57 -7.60 -12.46 4.46
N ASP A 58 -7.16 -12.95 3.31
CA ASP A 58 -6.10 -13.95 3.23
C ASP A 58 -4.80 -13.38 2.67
N ILE A 59 -3.69 -13.81 3.25
CA ILE A 59 -2.38 -13.77 2.60
C ILE A 59 -2.20 -15.10 1.87
N ILE A 60 -2.16 -15.04 0.55
CA ILE A 60 -2.00 -16.18 -0.35
C ILE A 60 -0.51 -16.30 -0.70
N ASP A 61 0.19 -17.21 -0.03
CA ASP A 61 1.60 -17.51 -0.26
C ASP A 61 1.70 -18.56 -1.37
N PHE A 62 2.23 -18.17 -2.53
CA PHE A 62 2.41 -19.07 -3.67
C PHE A 62 3.77 -19.78 -3.62
N SER A 63 3.77 -21.06 -4.00
CA SER A 63 5.01 -21.81 -4.18
C SER A 63 5.87 -21.17 -5.25
N GLY A 64 7.18 -21.05 -4.97
CA GLY A 64 8.14 -20.57 -5.97
C GLY A 64 8.51 -21.64 -6.99
N HIS A 65 8.37 -22.92 -6.64
CA HIS A 65 8.77 -24.04 -7.50
C HIS A 65 7.82 -24.20 -8.69
N GLU A 66 6.53 -23.98 -8.46
CA GLU A 66 5.48 -23.97 -9.51
C GLU A 66 5.69 -22.87 -10.57
N LEU A 67 6.46 -21.82 -10.24
CA LEU A 67 6.71 -20.70 -11.15
C LEU A 67 7.90 -20.94 -12.11
N ILE A 68 8.73 -21.94 -11.83
CA ILE A 68 10.01 -22.19 -12.52
C ILE A 68 9.95 -23.44 -13.42
N ASP A 69 8.96 -24.32 -13.27
CA ASP A 69 8.97 -25.63 -13.95
C ASP A 69 8.57 -25.57 -15.44
N GLY A 70 9.57 -25.29 -16.28
CA GLY A 70 9.94 -25.99 -17.52
C GLY A 70 8.99 -26.05 -18.73
N ASN A 71 7.66 -26.14 -18.58
CA ASN A 71 6.76 -26.39 -19.72
C ASN A 71 5.41 -25.65 -19.67
N LYS A 72 5.02 -25.09 -18.54
CA LYS A 72 3.90 -24.14 -18.44
C LYS A 72 4.20 -23.22 -17.28
N THR A 73 4.58 -21.98 -17.56
CA THR A 73 4.59 -20.94 -16.53
C THR A 73 3.14 -20.75 -16.08
N TYR A 74 2.71 -21.47 -15.05
CA TYR A 74 1.40 -21.29 -14.44
C TYR A 74 1.52 -20.04 -13.59
N PHE A 75 1.47 -18.90 -14.26
CA PHE A 75 1.49 -17.64 -13.56
C PHE A 75 0.27 -17.60 -12.65
N PRO A 76 0.49 -17.35 -11.35
CA PRO A 76 -0.57 -17.38 -10.38
C PRO A 76 -1.55 -16.27 -10.78
N PRO A 77 -2.86 -16.55 -10.86
CA PRO A 77 -3.82 -15.52 -11.21
C PRO A 77 -3.70 -14.41 -10.17
N PHE A 78 -3.06 -13.29 -10.53
CA PHE A 78 -2.96 -12.09 -9.70
C PHE A 78 -4.36 -11.50 -9.39
N LEU A 79 -5.39 -12.02 -10.06
CA LEU A 79 -6.80 -11.66 -9.92
C LEU A 79 -7.38 -11.91 -8.52
N ASP A 80 -6.79 -12.82 -7.73
CA ASP A 80 -7.35 -13.17 -6.41
C ASP A 80 -7.03 -12.14 -5.31
N GLY A 81 -6.02 -11.27 -5.53
CA GLY A 81 -5.53 -10.29 -4.55
C GLY A 81 -5.74 -8.84 -4.97
N LYS A 82 -5.89 -7.94 -3.98
CA LYS A 82 -5.88 -6.47 -4.16
C LYS A 82 -4.55 -5.84 -3.78
N ILE A 83 -3.64 -6.62 -3.19
CA ILE A 83 -2.23 -6.27 -2.96
C ILE A 83 -1.39 -7.40 -3.55
N HIS A 84 -0.44 -7.05 -4.42
CA HIS A 84 0.45 -8.00 -5.09
C HIS A 84 1.88 -7.75 -4.63
N ILE A 85 2.45 -8.72 -3.92
CA ILE A 85 3.81 -8.69 -3.39
C ILE A 85 4.66 -9.68 -4.18
N ALA A 86 5.64 -9.17 -4.93
CA ALA A 86 6.68 -10.01 -5.52
C ALA A 86 7.96 -9.89 -4.72
N ALA A 87 8.47 -11.03 -4.26
CA ALA A 87 9.61 -11.13 -3.37
C ALA A 87 10.88 -11.57 -4.09
N GLY A 88 11.98 -10.89 -3.80
CA GLY A 88 13.35 -11.29 -4.15
C GLY A 88 14.24 -11.30 -2.91
N SER A 89 15.41 -11.93 -3.01
CA SER A 89 16.44 -11.94 -1.96
C SER A 89 17.51 -10.88 -2.24
N ALA A 90 17.89 -10.13 -1.22
CA ALA A 90 19.04 -9.22 -1.28
C ALA A 90 20.36 -9.92 -1.60
N SER A 91 20.47 -11.21 -1.26
CA SER A 91 21.64 -12.04 -1.56
C SER A 91 21.66 -12.60 -2.99
N ASP A 92 20.60 -12.40 -3.77
CA ASP A 92 20.46 -12.94 -5.12
C ASP A 92 19.77 -11.94 -6.07
N GLN A 93 20.59 -11.23 -6.85
CA GLN A 93 20.12 -10.24 -7.82
C GLN A 93 19.19 -10.83 -8.89
N SER A 94 19.32 -12.12 -9.21
CA SER A 94 18.47 -12.76 -10.22
C SER A 94 17.02 -12.88 -9.73
N SER A 95 16.84 -13.27 -8.47
CA SER A 95 15.53 -13.30 -7.80
C SER A 95 14.85 -11.93 -7.71
N ILE A 96 15.64 -10.84 -7.57
CA ILE A 96 15.12 -9.46 -7.59
C ILE A 96 14.57 -9.12 -8.98
N LYS A 97 15.30 -9.45 -10.05
CA LYS A 97 14.84 -9.24 -11.43
C LYS A 97 13.58 -10.06 -11.72
N TYR A 98 13.54 -11.29 -11.23
CA TYR A 98 12.38 -12.15 -11.34
C TYR A 98 11.15 -11.56 -10.63
N ALA A 99 11.33 -10.96 -9.44
CA ALA A 99 10.26 -10.27 -8.74
C ALA A 99 9.69 -9.09 -9.55
N ILE A 100 10.54 -8.30 -10.24
CA ILE A 100 10.08 -7.25 -11.15
C ILE A 100 9.26 -7.85 -12.30
N MET A 101 9.75 -8.92 -12.93
CA MET A 101 9.05 -9.59 -14.03
C MET A 101 7.64 -10.06 -13.62
N LEU A 102 7.49 -10.63 -12.42
CA LEU A 102 6.19 -11.02 -11.87
C LEU A 102 5.24 -9.82 -11.69
N LEU A 103 5.74 -8.68 -11.22
CA LEU A 103 4.91 -7.47 -11.11
C LEU A 103 4.55 -6.88 -12.47
N GLN A 104 5.48 -6.89 -13.44
CA GLN A 104 5.20 -6.47 -14.83
C GLN A 104 4.05 -7.27 -15.41
N GLN A 105 4.07 -8.58 -15.22
CA GLN A 105 2.98 -9.42 -15.68
C GLN A 105 1.65 -9.12 -15.00
N SER A 106 1.63 -8.87 -13.69
CA SER A 106 0.38 -8.47 -13.01
C SER A 106 -0.26 -7.23 -13.67
N ILE A 107 0.55 -6.34 -14.26
CA ILE A 107 0.08 -5.17 -14.99
C ILE A 107 -0.41 -5.54 -16.39
N GLU A 108 0.30 -6.40 -17.10
CA GLU A 108 -0.11 -6.90 -18.43
C GLU A 108 -1.45 -7.64 -18.38
N GLU A 109 -1.67 -8.41 -17.31
CA GLU A 109 -2.94 -9.08 -16.99
C GLU A 109 -4.02 -8.11 -16.49
N LYS A 110 -3.71 -6.82 -16.37
CA LYS A 110 -4.61 -5.76 -15.87
C LYS A 110 -5.11 -6.04 -14.46
N ALA A 111 -4.33 -6.75 -13.65
CA ALA A 111 -4.69 -7.02 -12.28
C ALA A 111 -4.68 -5.70 -11.48
N GLU A 112 -5.84 -5.32 -10.93
CA GLU A 112 -5.98 -4.10 -10.14
C GLU A 112 -5.28 -4.23 -8.77
N GLY A 113 -5.03 -3.09 -8.10
CA GLY A 113 -4.53 -3.08 -6.72
C GLY A 113 -3.10 -2.58 -6.57
N LEU A 114 -2.57 -2.66 -5.34
CA LEU A 114 -1.25 -2.14 -4.97
C LEU A 114 -0.13 -3.12 -5.34
N LYS A 115 0.94 -2.64 -5.98
CA LYS A 115 2.08 -3.45 -6.43
C LYS A 115 3.26 -3.21 -5.51
N ILE A 116 3.87 -4.29 -5.02
CA ILE A 116 4.92 -4.23 -4.02
C ILE A 116 6.06 -5.12 -4.43
N CYS A 117 7.25 -4.54 -4.55
CA CYS A 117 8.48 -5.30 -4.61
C CYS A 117 9.04 -5.42 -3.19
N LEU A 118 9.15 -6.65 -2.70
CA LEU A 118 9.65 -6.98 -1.38
C LEU A 118 11.05 -7.61 -1.51
N ILE A 119 12.05 -6.98 -0.92
CA ILE A 119 13.42 -7.50 -0.87
C ILE A 119 13.67 -8.04 0.54
N LEU A 120 13.92 -9.34 0.62
CA LEU A 120 14.14 -10.09 1.86
C LEU A 120 15.62 -10.40 2.07
N LYS A 121 15.95 -10.96 3.24
CA LYS A 121 17.32 -11.38 3.61
C LYS A 121 18.35 -10.24 3.52
N THR A 122 17.95 -9.01 3.85
CA THR A 122 18.81 -7.82 3.73
C THR A 122 20.01 -7.83 4.68
N ASP A 123 19.97 -8.68 5.70
CA ASP A 123 21.08 -8.99 6.60
C ASP A 123 22.23 -9.74 5.91
N LEU A 124 21.94 -10.53 4.86
CA LEU A 124 22.93 -11.37 4.18
C LEU A 124 23.74 -10.64 3.11
N ALA A 125 23.30 -9.46 2.65
CA ALA A 125 23.95 -8.73 1.56
C ALA A 125 24.32 -7.30 1.97
N LYS A 126 25.59 -6.94 1.75
CA LYS A 126 26.08 -5.58 2.02
C LYS A 126 25.64 -4.56 0.97
N THR A 127 25.48 -4.99 -0.29
CA THR A 127 25.10 -4.14 -1.43
C THR A 127 24.43 -4.97 -2.52
N TYR A 128 23.34 -4.45 -3.11
CA TYR A 128 22.63 -5.01 -4.26
C TYR A 128 21.98 -3.87 -5.06
N ASP A 129 21.73 -4.08 -6.35
CA ASP A 129 21.22 -3.03 -7.24
C ASP A 129 19.69 -3.01 -7.24
N LEU A 130 19.13 -1.83 -6.99
CA LEU A 130 17.69 -1.57 -6.94
C LEU A 130 17.25 -0.53 -7.97
N THR A 131 18.12 -0.18 -8.92
CA THR A 131 17.84 0.86 -9.92
C THR A 131 16.57 0.52 -10.72
N GLU A 132 16.50 -0.69 -11.27
CA GLU A 132 15.32 -1.18 -12.01
C GLU A 132 14.06 -1.25 -11.11
N VAL A 133 14.19 -1.73 -9.87
CA VAL A 133 13.08 -1.81 -8.92
C VAL A 133 12.50 -0.42 -8.63
N LYS A 134 13.37 0.55 -8.32
CA LYS A 134 12.97 1.93 -8.01
C LYS A 134 12.28 2.58 -9.20
N GLN A 135 12.80 2.37 -10.42
CA GLN A 135 12.19 2.86 -11.64
C GLN A 135 10.78 2.28 -11.81
N PHE A 136 10.64 0.96 -11.78
CA PHE A 136 9.36 0.26 -11.92
C PHE A 136 8.32 0.72 -10.90
N ILE A 137 8.71 0.81 -9.62
CA ILE A 137 7.80 1.21 -8.53
C ILE A 137 7.32 2.67 -8.70
N ASN A 138 8.19 3.57 -9.16
CA ASN A 138 7.81 4.96 -9.44
C ASN A 138 6.82 5.06 -10.61
N GLU A 139 7.05 4.31 -11.69
CA GLU A 139 6.20 4.32 -12.88
C GLU A 139 4.78 3.78 -12.61
N HIS A 140 4.65 2.82 -11.69
CA HIS A 140 3.39 2.13 -11.41
C HIS A 140 2.74 2.48 -10.06
N ASN A 141 3.23 3.54 -9.37
CA ASN A 141 2.76 3.96 -8.04
C ASN A 141 2.73 2.80 -7.03
N GLY A 142 3.74 1.94 -7.10
CA GLY A 142 3.90 0.79 -6.21
C GLY A 142 4.57 1.14 -4.87
N MET A 143 5.09 0.12 -4.21
CA MET A 143 5.99 0.24 -3.05
C MET A 143 7.21 -0.65 -3.21
N LEU A 144 8.34 -0.16 -2.72
CA LEU A 144 9.53 -0.97 -2.47
C LEU A 144 9.70 -1.13 -0.97
N ILE A 145 9.84 -2.37 -0.50
CA ILE A 145 10.07 -2.72 0.91
C ILE A 145 11.32 -3.58 0.98
N GLN A 146 12.21 -3.27 1.92
CA GLN A 146 13.45 -3.99 2.18
C GLN A 146 13.45 -4.45 3.63
N LEU A 147 13.58 -5.74 3.88
CA LEU A 147 13.40 -6.34 5.21
C LEU A 147 14.39 -7.47 5.49
N ASP A 148 14.80 -7.50 6.75
CA ASP A 148 15.29 -8.69 7.42
C ASP A 148 14.14 -9.24 8.28
N CYS A 149 13.76 -10.50 8.07
CA CYS A 149 12.68 -11.14 8.81
C CYS A 149 13.05 -11.47 10.27
N HIS A 150 14.34 -11.43 10.64
CA HIS A 150 14.75 -11.52 12.04
C HIS A 150 14.28 -10.29 12.84
N ASP A 151 14.13 -9.12 12.21
CA ASP A 151 13.51 -7.95 12.82
C ASP A 151 11.98 -7.98 12.67
N ILE A 152 11.33 -8.77 13.53
CA ILE A 152 9.87 -8.93 13.59
C ILE A 152 9.14 -7.59 13.73
N SER A 153 9.74 -6.62 14.44
CA SER A 153 9.16 -5.28 14.60
C SER A 153 9.17 -4.52 13.27
N SER A 154 10.26 -4.58 12.53
CA SER A 154 10.36 -3.98 11.19
C SER A 154 9.36 -4.62 10.22
N VAL A 155 9.23 -5.95 10.22
CA VAL A 155 8.23 -6.66 9.39
C VAL A 155 6.81 -6.17 9.69
N ASN A 156 6.42 -6.10 10.97
CA ASN A 156 5.08 -5.64 11.36
C ASN A 156 4.83 -4.16 11.02
N LYS A 157 5.86 -3.29 11.17
CA LYS A 157 5.78 -1.89 10.76
C LYS A 157 5.60 -1.77 9.25
N SER A 158 6.36 -2.52 8.46
CA SER A 158 6.20 -2.54 7.01
C SER A 158 4.84 -3.08 6.59
N PHE A 159 4.32 -4.14 7.22
CA PHE A 159 2.96 -4.62 6.93
C PHE A 159 1.89 -3.56 7.23
N THR A 160 2.05 -2.80 8.31
CA THR A 160 1.18 -1.65 8.62
C THR A 160 1.27 -0.56 7.54
N GLN A 161 2.47 -0.28 7.02
CA GLN A 161 2.67 0.67 5.92
C GLN A 161 2.00 0.20 4.62
N ILE A 162 2.07 -1.10 4.31
CA ILE A 162 1.41 -1.72 3.16
C ILE A 162 -0.10 -1.46 3.21
N LEU A 163 -0.75 -1.83 4.31
CA LEU A 163 -2.20 -1.67 4.48
C LEU A 163 -2.61 -0.19 4.45
N THR A 164 -1.80 0.67 5.06
CA THR A 164 -2.03 2.13 5.04
C THR A 164 -1.95 2.67 3.61
N LYS A 165 -0.90 2.34 2.84
CA LYS A 165 -0.80 2.76 1.43
C LYS A 165 -1.95 2.21 0.60
N TYR A 166 -2.36 0.96 0.82
CA TYR A 166 -3.50 0.37 0.13
C TYR A 166 -4.78 1.19 0.37
N SER A 167 -5.10 1.53 1.62
CA SER A 167 -6.27 2.39 1.91
C SER A 167 -6.21 3.76 1.24
N GLN A 168 -5.01 4.36 1.16
CA GLN A 168 -4.82 5.65 0.46
C GLN A 168 -5.08 5.50 -1.03
N VAL A 169 -4.55 4.44 -1.65
CA VAL A 169 -4.74 4.15 -3.06
C VAL A 169 -6.21 3.86 -3.38
N MET A 170 -6.91 3.07 -2.55
CA MET A 170 -8.35 2.83 -2.69
C MET A 170 -9.17 4.12 -2.60
N SER A 171 -8.85 5.01 -1.65
CA SER A 171 -9.55 6.30 -1.53
C SER A 171 -9.36 7.23 -2.74
N LEU A 172 -8.27 7.05 -3.52
CA LEU A 172 -8.05 7.76 -4.78
C LEU A 172 -8.90 7.19 -5.92
N PHE A 173 -9.21 5.90 -5.90
CA PHE A 173 -10.11 5.27 -6.87
C PHE A 173 -11.57 5.67 -6.62
N GLU A 174 -12.03 5.67 -5.38
CA GLU A 174 -13.41 6.07 -5.05
C GLU A 174 -13.70 7.55 -5.35
N LYS A 175 -12.67 8.42 -5.32
CA LYS A 175 -12.81 9.83 -5.73
C LYS A 175 -13.01 10.03 -7.23
N LYS A 176 -12.76 9.04 -8.10
CA LYS A 176 -13.04 9.15 -9.53
C LYS A 176 -14.52 8.93 -9.89
N ASP A 177 -15.29 8.27 -9.02
CA ASP A 177 -16.71 7.93 -9.25
C ASP A 177 -17.69 8.66 -8.33
N LEU A 178 -17.21 9.57 -7.48
CA LEU A 178 -18.11 10.42 -6.69
C LEU A 178 -18.64 11.57 -7.57
N PRO A 179 -19.96 11.68 -7.80
CA PRO A 179 -20.51 12.88 -8.41
C PRO A 179 -20.12 14.05 -7.51
N SER A 180 -19.55 15.11 -8.12
CA SER A 180 -19.21 16.34 -7.43
C SER A 180 -20.31 16.69 -6.43
N MET A 181 -20.02 16.59 -5.13
CA MET A 181 -20.91 17.12 -4.11
C MET A 181 -20.93 18.63 -4.34
N LYS A 182 -21.91 19.06 -5.13
CA LYS A 182 -22.40 20.43 -5.12
C LYS A 182 -22.83 20.72 -3.70
N ILE A 183 -21.99 21.43 -2.96
CA ILE A 183 -22.44 22.25 -1.84
C ILE A 183 -23.27 23.39 -2.47
N GLY A 184 -24.52 23.08 -2.81
CA GLY A 184 -25.54 24.05 -3.20
C GLY A 184 -26.53 24.14 -2.05
N GLY A 185 -26.41 25.15 -1.19
CA GLY A 185 -27.19 26.38 -1.29
C GLY A 185 -28.07 26.49 -0.03
N LYS A 186 -28.54 27.63 0.48
CA LYS A 186 -28.80 29.00 0.01
C LYS A 186 -28.84 29.85 1.31
N SER A 187 -28.56 31.15 1.32
CA SER A 187 -29.58 32.13 0.96
C SER A 187 -29.00 33.50 0.71
N LYS A 188 -29.49 34.12 -0.36
CA LYS A 188 -29.43 35.55 -0.62
C LYS A 188 -30.33 36.24 0.40
N ASP A 189 -29.85 37.29 1.04
CA ASP A 189 -30.72 38.43 1.26
C ASP A 189 -29.97 39.75 1.02
N LYS A 190 -30.40 40.43 -0.04
CA LYS A 190 -29.99 41.79 -0.41
C LYS A 190 -31.12 42.71 0.04
N ARG A 191 -30.90 43.58 1.01
CA ARG A 191 -31.57 44.89 1.04
C ARG A 191 -30.59 46.00 1.41
N LYS A 192 -30.42 46.87 0.42
CA LYS A 192 -29.73 48.16 0.44
C LYS A 192 -30.70 49.23 0.94
N ASP A 193 -30.09 50.24 1.55
CA ASP A 193 -30.43 51.67 1.49
C ASP A 193 -31.39 52.34 2.49
N GLN A 194 -30.76 53.31 3.18
CA GLN A 194 -31.17 54.69 3.46
C GLN A 194 -32.22 54.99 4.54
N LYS A 195 -31.75 55.67 5.60
CA LYS A 195 -32.31 56.97 5.99
C LYS A 195 -31.33 57.84 6.77
N ARG A 196 -30.99 58.99 6.15
CA ARG A 196 -30.41 60.19 6.74
C ARG A 196 -31.35 60.78 7.81
N LYS A 197 -30.80 61.35 8.90
CA LYS A 197 -30.87 62.79 9.29
C LYS A 197 -30.77 63.02 10.82
N ASN A 198 -29.78 63.84 11.17
CA ASN A 198 -29.80 64.98 12.10
C ASN A 198 -30.13 64.82 13.60
N LYS A 199 -29.13 65.11 14.44
CA LYS A 199 -29.12 66.24 15.41
C LYS A 199 -27.69 66.40 16.00
N LYS A 200 -26.89 67.41 15.64
CA LYS A 200 -26.82 68.84 16.03
C LYS A 200 -26.15 69.14 17.39
N LYS A 201 -25.11 69.99 17.30
CA LYS A 201 -24.48 70.92 18.29
C LYS A 201 -23.44 70.29 19.24
N GLY A 202 -22.25 70.86 19.45
CA GLY A 202 -21.59 72.07 18.97
C GLY A 202 -20.41 72.47 19.88
N LYS A 203 -19.62 73.46 19.44
CA LYS A 203 -18.47 74.16 20.10
C LYS A 203 -17.18 73.32 20.18
N GLY A 204 -15.99 73.78 19.76
CA GLY A 204 -15.51 75.11 19.41
C GLY A 204 -14.18 75.37 20.13
N GLY A 205 -13.17 75.88 19.43
CA GLY A 205 -12.05 76.61 20.06
C GLY A 205 -10.69 75.90 20.08
N CYS A 206 -9.85 76.30 19.14
CA CYS A 206 -8.39 76.32 19.22
C CYS A 206 -7.93 77.27 20.33
N PHE A 207 -6.83 76.99 21.07
CA PHE A 207 -5.80 77.98 21.41
C PHE A 207 -4.53 77.32 21.95
N LEU A 208 -3.39 77.80 21.44
CA LEU A 208 -2.03 77.60 21.94
C LEU A 208 -1.84 78.29 23.30
N CYS A 209 -1.06 77.66 24.17
CA CYS A 209 0.00 78.25 25.00
C CYS A 209 1.05 77.17 25.25
#